data_AF-A0A4V1RG81-F1
#
_entry.id   AF-A0A4V1RG81-F1
#
_cell.length_a   1.000
_cell.length_b   1.000
_cell.length_c   1.000
_cell.angle_alpha   90.00
_cell.angle_beta   90.00
_cell.angle_gamma   90.00
#
_symmetry.space_group_name_H-M   'P 1'
#
loop_
_entity.id
_entity.type
_entity.pdbx_description
1 polymer ?
#
loop_
_entity_poly.entity_id
_entity_poly.type
_entity_poly.pdbx_seq_one_letter_code
_entity_poly.pdbx_strand_id
1 'polypeptide(L)'
;QHIESARVKLTNPEVTVHLEVEDDRLLLIKGRYEGIGGFPIGTQEDVLSLISGGFDSGVSSYMLMRRGCRVHYCFFNLGGAAHEIGVRQVAHYLWNRFGSSHRVRFVAINFEPVVGEILEKIDDGQMGVILKRMMVRAASKVAERYGVQA
;
A
#
# COMPACT_ATOMS: atom_id res chain seq x y z
N GLN A 1 13.90 7.01 51.15
CA GLN A 1 15.30 6.49 51.15
C GLN A 1 16.07 7.22 50.06
N HIS A 2 17.32 7.63 50.35
CA HIS A 2 18.24 8.17 49.36
C HIS A 2 19.06 7.01 48.79
N ILE A 3 19.09 6.86 47.46
CA ILE A 3 19.87 5.82 46.78
C ILE A 3 21.02 6.54 46.08
N GLU A 4 22.27 6.28 46.46
CA GLU A 4 23.43 7.00 45.91
C GLU A 4 23.56 6.88 44.39
N SER A 5 23.13 5.75 43.81
CA SER A 5 23.20 5.48 42.37
C SER A 5 22.03 6.06 41.57
N ALA A 6 21.03 6.69 42.19
CA ALA A 6 19.84 7.17 41.50
C ALA A 6 19.41 8.56 41.99
N ARG A 7 19.17 9.47 41.04
CA ARG A 7 18.67 10.82 41.31
C ARG A 7 17.49 11.15 40.41
N VAL A 8 16.51 11.86 40.95
CA VAL A 8 15.38 12.38 40.17
C VAL A 8 15.87 13.52 39.26
N LYS A 9 15.55 13.44 37.97
CA LYS A 9 15.85 14.46 36.97
C LYS A 9 14.63 14.67 36.08
N LEU A 10 14.12 15.90 36.03
CA LEU A 10 12.91 16.22 35.24
C LEU A 10 13.22 16.48 33.76
N THR A 11 14.46 16.88 33.45
CA THR A 11 14.89 17.18 32.08
C THR A 11 15.86 16.11 31.60
N ASN A 12 15.52 15.42 30.51
CA ASN A 12 16.32 14.33 29.93
C ASN A 12 16.75 13.27 30.96
N PRO A 13 15.79 12.56 31.59
CA PRO A 13 16.07 11.45 32.50
C PRO A 13 16.61 10.22 31.75
N GLU A 14 17.42 9.41 32.42
CA GLU A 14 17.89 8.12 31.88
C GLU A 14 16.77 7.09 31.76
N VAL A 15 15.82 7.12 32.70
CA VAL A 15 14.63 6.26 32.71
C VAL A 15 13.43 7.11 33.12
N THR A 16 12.34 7.01 32.36
CA THR A 16 11.05 7.58 32.73
C THR A 16 10.12 6.45 33.17
N VAL A 17 9.62 6.53 34.41
CA VAL A 17 8.63 5.58 34.92
C VAL A 17 7.24 6.11 34.59
N HIS A 18 6.57 5.48 33.63
CA HIS A 18 5.24 5.86 33.21
C HIS A 18 4.19 5.07 34.00
N LEU A 19 3.37 5.79 34.76
CA LEU A 19 2.26 5.24 35.53
C LEU A 19 0.96 5.84 35.01
N GLU A 20 -0.04 5.00 34.78
CA GLU A 20 -1.39 5.41 34.38
C GLU A 20 -2.37 4.87 35.42
N VAL A 21 -3.29 5.72 35.89
CA VAL A 21 -4.32 5.34 36.85
C VAL A 21 -5.65 5.39 36.13
N GLU A 22 -6.31 4.23 36.05
CA GLU A 22 -7.63 4.06 35.44
C GLU A 22 -8.53 3.39 36.48
N ASP A 23 -9.55 4.12 36.93
CA ASP A 23 -10.43 3.74 38.05
C ASP A 23 -9.65 3.33 39.32
N ASP A 24 -9.74 2.06 39.72
CA ASP A 24 -9.08 1.46 40.88
C ASP A 24 -7.78 0.72 40.53
N ARG A 25 -7.27 0.90 39.30
CA ARG A 25 -6.10 0.17 38.78
C ARG A 25 -4.94 1.11 38.49
N LEU A 26 -3.73 0.64 38.86
CA LEU A 26 -2.46 1.26 38.50
C LEU A 26 -1.76 0.44 37.41
N LEU A 27 -1.55 1.05 36.25
CA LEU A 27 -0.85 0.47 35.11
C LEU A 27 0.59 1.00 35.08
N LEU A 28 1.57 0.10 35.14
CA LEU A 28 2.98 0.43 34.93
C LEU A 28 3.34 0.19 33.46
N ILE A 29 3.60 1.26 32.72
CA ILE A 29 3.97 1.19 31.31
C ILE A 29 5.49 0.97 31.22
N LYS A 30 5.87 -0.26 30.86
CA LYS A 30 7.29 -0.66 30.71
C LYS A 30 7.94 -0.20 29.40
N GLY A 31 7.12 0.07 28.38
CA GLY A 31 7.60 0.48 27.07
C GLY A 31 6.45 0.91 26.17
N ARG A 32 6.73 1.90 25.32
CA ARG A 32 5.82 2.37 24.27
C ARG A 32 6.58 2.29 22.96
N TYR A 33 6.02 1.55 22.01
CA TYR A 33 6.62 1.36 20.70
C TYR A 33 5.78 2.09 19.67
N GLU A 34 6.42 2.91 18.84
CA GLU A 34 5.72 3.55 17.74
C GLU A 34 5.36 2.52 16.68
N GLY A 35 4.07 2.45 16.36
CA GLY A 35 3.59 1.68 15.22
C GLY A 35 3.87 2.40 13.90
N ILE A 36 3.50 1.77 12.79
CA ILE A 36 3.66 2.33 11.44
C ILE A 36 2.87 3.63 11.19
N GLY A 37 1.95 3.99 12.11
CA GLY A 37 1.02 5.11 11.98
C GLY A 37 -0.02 4.91 10.89
N GLY A 38 -0.67 6.01 10.47
CA GLY A 38 -1.68 5.98 9.41
C GLY A 38 -3.10 5.74 9.92
N PHE A 39 -3.99 5.39 9.00
CA PHE A 39 -5.40 5.13 9.27
C PHE A 39 -5.73 3.64 9.17
N PRO A 40 -6.72 3.13 9.92
CA PRO A 40 -7.19 1.76 9.76
C PRO A 40 -7.70 1.51 8.34
N ILE A 41 -7.31 0.38 7.74
CA ILE A 41 -7.75 0.00 6.39
C ILE A 41 -9.27 -0.19 6.37
N GLY A 42 -9.92 0.30 5.30
CA GLY A 42 -11.36 0.27 5.11
C GLY A 42 -12.08 1.48 5.70
N THR A 43 -11.36 2.42 6.31
CA THR A 43 -11.93 3.71 6.74
C THR A 43 -12.02 4.72 5.60
N GLN A 44 -11.28 4.49 4.51
CA GLN A 44 -11.37 5.25 3.26
C GLN A 44 -11.94 4.35 2.15
N GLU A 45 -12.26 4.98 1.02
CA GLU A 45 -12.77 4.31 -0.16
C GLU A 45 -11.80 3.23 -0.70
N ASP A 46 -12.37 2.27 -1.43
CA ASP A 46 -11.60 1.24 -2.10
C ASP A 46 -10.94 1.86 -3.34
N VAL A 47 -9.67 1.51 -3.61
CA VAL A 47 -8.89 2.09 -4.71
C VAL A 47 -8.26 1.01 -5.59
N LEU A 48 -8.07 1.29 -6.89
CA LEU A 48 -7.45 0.41 -7.87
C LEU A 48 -6.04 0.91 -8.22
N SER A 49 -5.02 0.30 -7.64
CA SER A 49 -3.63 0.60 -7.94
C SER A 49 -3.16 -0.07 -9.23
N LEU A 50 -2.62 0.72 -10.16
CA LEU A 50 -1.93 0.21 -11.34
C LEU A 50 -0.53 -0.27 -10.94
N ILE A 51 -0.38 -1.56 -10.71
CA ILE A 51 0.88 -2.16 -10.26
C ILE A 51 1.67 -2.66 -11.46
N SER A 52 2.93 -2.27 -11.57
CA SER A 52 3.80 -2.63 -12.71
C SER A 52 4.89 -3.64 -12.35
N GLY A 53 5.07 -3.94 -11.06
CA GLY A 53 6.23 -4.70 -10.54
C GLY A 53 7.46 -3.83 -10.29
N GLY A 54 7.44 -2.56 -10.73
CA GLY A 54 8.47 -1.57 -10.39
C GLY A 54 8.29 -0.99 -9.00
N PHE A 55 9.37 -0.41 -8.47
CA PHE A 55 9.45 0.18 -7.13
C PHE A 55 8.34 1.20 -6.86
N ASP A 56 8.14 2.17 -7.76
CA ASP A 56 7.23 3.30 -7.57
C ASP A 56 5.79 2.86 -7.33
N SER A 57 5.32 1.86 -8.10
CA SER A 57 3.95 1.36 -8.00
C SER A 57 3.69 0.61 -6.68
N GLY A 58 4.71 -0.05 -6.12
CA GLY A 58 4.61 -0.67 -4.81
C GLY A 58 4.56 0.37 -3.68
N VAL A 59 5.40 1.40 -3.77
CA VAL A 59 5.42 2.51 -2.80
C VAL A 59 4.11 3.29 -2.84
N SER A 60 3.58 3.63 -4.02
CA SER A 60 2.31 4.35 -4.15
C SER A 60 1.14 3.55 -3.56
N SER A 61 1.11 2.24 -3.80
CA SER A 61 0.13 1.32 -3.20
C SER A 61 0.21 1.34 -1.67
N TYR A 62 1.41 1.20 -1.10
CA TYR A 62 1.61 1.27 0.35
C TYR A 62 1.18 2.62 0.94
N MET A 63 1.47 3.73 0.26
CA MET A 63 1.06 5.06 0.72
C MET A 63 -0.47 5.19 0.83
N LEU A 64 -1.22 4.62 -0.12
CA LEU A 64 -2.69 4.59 -0.04
C LEU A 64 -3.19 3.64 1.05
N MET A 65 -2.55 2.48 1.24
CA MET A 65 -2.88 1.57 2.36
C MET A 65 -2.68 2.26 3.71
N ARG A 66 -1.58 3.03 3.89
CA ARG A 66 -1.31 3.82 5.10
C ARG A 66 -2.36 4.92 5.32
N ARG A 67 -3.02 5.38 4.26
CA ARG A 67 -4.13 6.34 4.36
C ARG A 67 -5.48 5.68 4.68
N GLY A 68 -5.53 4.37 4.86
CA GLY A 68 -6.75 3.64 5.22
C GLY A 68 -7.55 3.15 4.02
N CYS A 69 -7.06 3.30 2.80
CA CYS A 69 -7.70 2.78 1.59
C CYS A 69 -7.50 1.27 1.48
N ARG A 70 -8.53 0.55 1.02
CA ARG A 70 -8.36 -0.84 0.59
C ARG A 70 -7.85 -0.86 -0.85
N VAL A 71 -6.60 -1.26 -1.03
CA VAL A 71 -5.95 -1.25 -2.33
C VAL A 71 -6.18 -2.57 -3.08
N HIS A 72 -6.92 -2.51 -4.16
CA HIS A 72 -6.98 -3.53 -5.21
C HIS A 72 -5.87 -3.29 -6.23
N TYR A 73 -5.45 -4.35 -6.93
CA TYR A 73 -4.34 -4.28 -7.88
C TYR A 73 -4.81 -4.57 -9.30
N CYS A 74 -4.39 -3.75 -10.25
CA CYS A 74 -4.56 -3.94 -11.68
C CYS A 74 -3.19 -3.99 -12.35
N PHE A 75 -2.87 -5.12 -12.96
CA PHE A 75 -1.63 -5.33 -13.70
C PHE A 75 -1.92 -5.50 -15.19
N PHE A 76 -1.16 -4.78 -16.02
CA PHE A 76 -1.20 -4.93 -17.47
C PHE A 76 -0.07 -5.85 -17.91
N ASN A 77 -0.42 -7.07 -18.30
CA ASN A 77 0.54 -8.06 -18.73
C ASN A 77 1.01 -7.79 -20.16
N LEU A 78 2.31 -7.54 -20.28
CA LEU A 78 3.05 -7.32 -21.52
C LEU A 78 4.22 -8.30 -21.69
N GLY A 79 4.49 -9.12 -20.67
CA GLY A 79 5.73 -9.91 -20.54
C GLY A 79 5.50 -11.40 -20.29
N GLY A 80 4.28 -11.88 -20.56
CA GLY A 80 3.90 -13.28 -20.36
C GLY A 80 3.73 -13.69 -18.89
N ALA A 81 3.60 -15.00 -18.66
CA ALA A 81 3.23 -15.56 -17.36
C ALA A 81 4.28 -15.32 -16.26
N ALA A 82 5.58 -15.34 -16.60
CA ALA A 82 6.65 -15.12 -15.62
C ALA A 82 6.60 -13.70 -15.03
N HIS A 83 6.34 -12.69 -15.87
CA HIS A 83 6.22 -11.31 -15.44
C HIS A 83 5.01 -11.13 -14.50
N GLU A 84 3.87 -11.73 -14.84
CA GLU A 84 2.67 -11.71 -13.99
C GLU A 84 2.91 -12.34 -12.61
N ILE A 85 3.63 -13.46 -12.55
CA ILE A 85 3.97 -14.12 -11.29
C ILE A 85 4.81 -13.19 -10.41
N GLY A 86 5.84 -12.54 -10.97
CA GLY A 86 6.69 -11.61 -10.23
C GLY A 86 5.90 -10.42 -9.66
N VAL A 87 5.05 -9.80 -10.49
CA VAL A 87 4.21 -8.67 -10.05
C VAL A 87 3.21 -9.10 -8.98
N ARG A 88 2.62 -10.30 -9.13
CA ARG A 88 1.71 -10.86 -8.14
C ARG A 88 2.40 -11.14 -6.81
N GLN A 89 3.67 -11.56 -6.80
CA GLN A 89 4.46 -11.72 -5.57
C GLN A 89 4.68 -10.38 -4.86
N VAL A 90 4.98 -9.31 -5.61
CA VAL A 90 5.11 -7.95 -5.04
C VAL A 90 3.78 -7.48 -4.44
N ALA A 91 2.67 -7.62 -5.18
CA ALA A 91 1.33 -7.28 -4.68
C ALA A 91 0.97 -8.09 -3.43
N HIS A 92 1.29 -9.38 -3.43
CA HIS A 92 1.05 -10.27 -2.30
C HIS A 92 1.89 -9.88 -1.07
N TYR A 93 3.15 -9.51 -1.25
CA TYR A 93 4.01 -9.05 -0.17
C TYR A 93 3.43 -7.80 0.50
N LEU A 94 3.03 -6.80 -0.28
CA LEU A 94 2.42 -5.57 0.23
C LEU A 94 1.14 -5.85 1.00
N TRP A 95 0.24 -6.66 0.41
CA TRP A 95 -0.98 -7.09 1.07
C TRP A 95 -0.71 -7.85 2.36
N ASN A 96 0.15 -8.87 2.34
CA ASN A 96 0.44 -9.71 3.49
C ASN A 96 1.05 -8.90 4.65
N ARG A 97 1.93 -7.96 4.32
CA ARG A 97 2.65 -7.16 5.32
C ARG A 97 1.80 -6.03 5.91
N PHE A 98 0.96 -5.38 5.11
CA PHE A 98 0.32 -4.12 5.50
C PHE A 98 -1.22 -4.15 5.45
N GLY A 99 -1.86 -5.16 4.86
CA GLY A 99 -3.31 -5.17 4.62
C GLY A 99 -3.99 -6.53 4.67
N SER A 100 -3.35 -7.53 5.31
CA SER A 100 -3.84 -8.92 5.37
C SER A 100 -5.19 -9.08 6.09
N SER A 101 -5.62 -8.06 6.84
CA SER A 101 -6.94 -7.99 7.47
C SER A 101 -8.10 -7.89 6.47
N HIS A 102 -7.84 -7.51 5.21
CA HIS A 102 -8.88 -7.28 4.20
C HIS A 102 -8.64 -8.08 2.94
N ARG A 103 -9.71 -8.61 2.35
CA ARG A 103 -9.64 -9.28 1.05
C ARG A 103 -9.49 -8.24 -0.05
N VAL A 104 -8.46 -8.39 -0.88
CA VAL A 104 -8.20 -7.54 -2.04
C VAL A 104 -8.27 -8.35 -3.32
N ARG A 105 -8.32 -7.65 -4.47
CA ARG A 105 -8.34 -8.28 -5.80
C ARG A 105 -7.03 -8.01 -6.50
N PHE A 106 -6.60 -8.97 -7.31
CA PHE A 106 -5.52 -8.80 -8.27
C PHE A 106 -6.08 -9.13 -9.65
N VAL A 107 -6.11 -8.14 -10.54
CA VAL A 107 -6.65 -8.26 -11.90
C VAL A 107 -5.49 -8.14 -12.87
N ALA A 108 -5.19 -9.22 -13.58
CA ALA A 108 -4.25 -9.21 -14.69
C ALA A 108 -5.00 -9.04 -16.01
N ILE A 109 -4.58 -8.08 -16.84
CA ILE A 109 -5.17 -7.81 -18.15
C ILE A 109 -4.11 -8.09 -19.21
N ASN A 110 -4.40 -8.98 -20.15
CA ASN A 110 -3.53 -9.16 -21.32
C ASN A 110 -3.60 -7.90 -22.18
N PHE A 111 -2.48 -7.18 -22.30
CA PHE A 111 -2.39 -5.94 -23.07
C PHE A 111 -1.54 -6.07 -24.33
N GLU A 112 -1.00 -7.26 -24.61
CA GLU A 112 -0.21 -7.57 -25.79
C GLU A 112 -0.92 -7.21 -27.11
N PRO A 113 -2.22 -7.53 -27.33
CA PRO A 113 -2.90 -7.15 -28.57
C PRO A 113 -3.04 -5.62 -28.74
N VAL A 114 -3.21 -4.90 -27.63
CA VAL A 114 -3.34 -3.44 -27.65
C VAL A 114 -2.00 -2.79 -28.01
N VAL A 115 -0.89 -3.35 -27.53
CA VAL A 115 0.44 -2.88 -27.91
C VAL A 115 0.73 -3.15 -29.38
N GLY A 116 0.36 -4.33 -29.91
CA GLY A 116 0.49 -4.62 -31.34
C GLY A 116 -0.21 -3.57 -32.20
N GLU A 117 -1.46 -3.24 -31.88
CA GLU A 117 -2.23 -2.21 -32.57
C GLU A 117 -1.60 -0.81 -32.49
N ILE A 118 -0.99 -0.46 -31.35
CA ILE A 118 -0.30 0.82 -31.17
C ILE A 118 0.95 0.89 -32.04
N LEU A 119 1.74 -0.19 -32.08
CA LEU A 119 2.97 -0.28 -32.90
C LEU A 119 2.67 -0.15 -34.39
N GLU A 120 1.52 -0.65 -34.85
CA GLU A 120 1.15 -0.58 -36.28
C GLU A 120 0.55 0.76 -36.70
N LYS A 121 -0.17 1.45 -35.80
CA LYS A 121 -1.06 2.57 -36.19
C LYS A 121 -0.65 3.93 -35.64
N ILE A 122 0.27 3.99 -34.68
CA ILE A 122 0.60 5.22 -33.96
C ILE A 122 2.05 5.61 -34.23
N ASP A 123 2.27 6.91 -34.45
CA ASP A 123 3.61 7.48 -34.56
C ASP A 123 4.44 7.24 -33.29
N ASP A 124 5.73 6.93 -33.48
CA ASP A 124 6.68 6.60 -32.41
C ASP A 124 6.69 7.65 -31.29
N GLY A 125 6.55 8.93 -31.62
CA GLY A 125 6.54 10.02 -30.65
C GLY A 125 5.35 10.02 -29.70
N GLN A 126 4.27 9.32 -30.03
CA GLN A 126 3.03 9.30 -29.25
C GLN A 126 2.70 7.94 -28.63
N MET A 127 3.41 6.87 -29.00
CA MET A 127 3.08 5.50 -28.55
C MET A 127 2.97 5.38 -27.03
N GLY A 128 3.93 5.92 -26.29
CA GLY A 128 3.94 5.82 -24.82
C GLY A 128 2.74 6.54 -24.17
N VAL A 129 2.31 7.68 -24.74
CA VAL A 129 1.14 8.42 -24.27
C VAL A 129 -0.14 7.65 -24.58
N ILE A 130 -0.28 7.14 -25.80
CA ILE A 130 -1.46 6.37 -26.22
C ILE A 130 -1.57 5.08 -25.40
N LEU A 131 -0.48 4.35 -25.18
CA LEU A 131 -0.44 3.15 -24.34
C LEU A 131 -0.96 3.44 -22.93
N LYS A 132 -0.43 4.47 -22.26
CA LYS A 132 -0.88 4.86 -20.92
C LYS A 132 -2.35 5.27 -20.90
N ARG A 133 -2.83 6.00 -21.93
CA ARG A 133 -4.25 6.36 -22.05
C ARG A 133 -5.14 5.13 -22.19
N MET A 134 -4.71 4.12 -22.95
CA MET A 134 -5.45 2.87 -23.09
C MET A 134 -5.45 2.06 -21.80
N MET A 135 -4.34 2.02 -21.07
CA MET A 135 -4.26 1.39 -19.75
C MET A 135 -5.23 2.05 -18.77
N VAL A 136 -5.24 3.38 -18.67
CA VAL A 136 -6.18 4.09 -17.78
C VAL A 136 -7.63 3.80 -18.17
N ARG A 137 -7.98 3.82 -19.46
CA ARG A 137 -9.34 3.46 -19.93
C ARG A 137 -9.75 2.04 -19.53
N ALA A 138 -8.85 1.07 -19.67
CA ALA A 138 -9.12 -0.31 -19.28
C ALA A 138 -9.26 -0.45 -17.76
N ALA A 139 -8.40 0.24 -16.99
CA ALA A 139 -8.48 0.26 -15.54
C ALA A 139 -9.77 0.90 -15.02
N SER A 140 -10.24 2.00 -15.62
CA SER A 140 -11.52 2.62 -15.25
C SER A 140 -12.69 1.67 -15.43
N LYS A 141 -12.70 0.87 -16.51
CA LYS A 141 -13.73 -0.18 -16.70
C LYS A 141 -13.64 -1.29 -15.65
N VAL A 142 -12.43 -1.65 -15.23
CA VAL A 142 -12.22 -2.62 -14.14
C VAL A 142 -12.71 -2.05 -12.81
N ALA A 143 -12.40 -0.78 -12.51
CA ALA A 143 -12.84 -0.09 -11.31
C ALA A 143 -14.37 -0.04 -11.24
N GLU A 144 -15.04 0.39 -12.32
CA GLU A 144 -16.50 0.42 -12.42
C GLU A 144 -17.12 -0.97 -12.22
N ARG A 145 -16.57 -2.01 -12.88
CA ARG A 145 -17.05 -3.39 -12.76
C ARG A 145 -17.01 -3.93 -11.33
N TYR A 146 -16.03 -3.50 -10.55
CA TYR A 146 -15.84 -3.98 -9.17
C TYR A 146 -16.30 -2.97 -8.11
N GLY A 147 -16.91 -1.85 -8.51
CA GLY A 147 -17.38 -0.81 -7.59
C GLY A 147 -16.27 -0.11 -6.83
N VAL A 148 -15.09 0.04 -7.44
CA VAL A 148 -13.93 0.73 -6.87
C VAL A 148 -13.98 2.20 -7.28
N GLN A 149 -13.93 3.11 -6.31
CA GLN A 149 -14.24 4.53 -6.53
C GLN A 149 -13.10 5.34 -7.17
N ALA A 150 -11.85 4.93 -6.96
CA ALA A 150 -10.66 5.66 -7.40
C ALA A 150 -9.56 4.74 -7.95
#